data_AF-A0A5Q4E595-F1
#
_entry.id   AF-A0A5Q4E595-F1
#
_cell.length_a   1.000
_cell.length_b   1.000
_cell.length_c   1.000
_cell.angle_alpha   90.00
_cell.angle_beta   90.00
_cell.angle_gamma   90.00
#
_symmetry.space_group_name_H-M   'P 1'
#
loop_
_entity.id
_entity.type
_entity.pdbx_description
1 polymer ?
#
loop_
_entity_poly.entity_id
_entity_poly.type
_entity_poly.pdbx_seq_one_letter_code
_entity_poly.pdbx_strand_id
1 'polypeptide(L)'
;MTTVAATATAAPPAIPNAQASTVNGLAGTKQDSPPPAVPPRPPATPAAIAPDQAGISGLVPAPNDDIGVGQLRPATAQPSAPGSPEEQSGASWLRGVVLPIYPSPESDHWGWLINGWLIPNDAEPLAIGRDAAFSMVQTEPGIYTFPVLEIRPDGWFSFQYTSAGVAWAHTAHLDLGTTPLTLETWEVSIKDSVQLQFRRPGLSQPMRLAPSGSAPLQALVGPNSIMKPLELEGDWLRVRVTQPAQGCTPLPGASTAEGWVRWRNEADMPLVWFSPSGCQ
;
A
#
# COMPACT_ATOMS: atom_id res chain seq x y z
N MET A 1 -2.90 25.97 -33.94
CA MET A 1 -3.59 25.13 -32.95
C MET A 1 -3.12 23.71 -33.18
N THR A 2 -2.21 23.23 -32.33
CA THR A 2 -1.58 21.91 -32.49
C THR A 2 -2.32 20.95 -31.56
N THR A 3 -3.10 20.05 -32.13
CA THR A 3 -3.82 19.01 -31.39
C THR A 3 -2.82 17.94 -30.97
N VAL A 4 -2.51 17.83 -29.69
CA VAL A 4 -1.74 16.70 -29.16
C VAL A 4 -2.70 15.53 -28.95
N ALA A 5 -2.51 14.46 -29.71
CA ALA A 5 -3.25 13.22 -29.53
C ALA A 5 -2.79 12.53 -28.25
N ALA A 6 -3.70 12.29 -27.32
CA ALA A 6 -3.44 11.44 -26.17
C ALA A 6 -3.41 9.97 -26.64
N THR A 7 -2.23 9.36 -26.62
CA THR A 7 -2.09 7.90 -26.73
C THR A 7 -2.71 7.26 -25.50
N ALA A 8 -3.73 6.43 -25.72
CA ALA A 8 -4.33 5.62 -24.67
C ALA A 8 -3.32 4.55 -24.22
N THR A 9 -2.89 4.59 -22.96
CA THR A 9 -2.11 3.53 -22.33
C THR A 9 -2.98 2.28 -22.20
N ALA A 10 -2.49 1.14 -22.69
CA ALA A 10 -3.19 -0.14 -22.56
C ALA A 10 -3.15 -0.63 -21.11
N ALA A 11 -4.22 -1.28 -20.65
CA ALA A 11 -4.20 -1.99 -19.38
C ALA A 11 -3.26 -3.22 -19.53
N PRO A 12 -2.36 -3.49 -18.57
CA PRO A 12 -1.56 -4.71 -18.61
C PRO A 12 -2.46 -5.94 -18.55
N PRO A 13 -1.99 -7.09 -19.07
CA PRO A 13 -2.70 -8.34 -18.88
C PRO A 13 -2.88 -8.61 -17.38
N ALA A 14 -4.12 -8.81 -16.97
CA ALA A 14 -4.41 -9.35 -15.65
C ALA A 14 -3.82 -10.77 -15.58
N ILE A 15 -3.20 -11.12 -14.46
CA ILE A 15 -2.85 -12.53 -14.21
C ILE A 15 -4.17 -13.31 -14.25
N PRO A 16 -4.26 -14.44 -14.99
CA PRO A 16 -5.47 -15.26 -15.00
C PRO A 16 -5.83 -15.64 -13.58
N ASN A 17 -7.01 -15.22 -13.11
CA ASN A 17 -7.50 -15.60 -11.79
C ASN A 17 -7.62 -17.13 -11.74
N ALA A 18 -6.75 -17.77 -10.96
CA ALA A 18 -7.01 -19.14 -10.54
C ALA A 18 -8.26 -19.10 -9.66
N GLN A 19 -9.35 -19.71 -10.11
CA GLN A 19 -10.57 -19.80 -9.32
C GLN A 19 -10.23 -20.42 -7.96
N ALA A 20 -10.50 -19.69 -6.88
CA ALA A 20 -10.39 -20.19 -5.52
C ALA A 20 -11.27 -21.45 -5.41
N SER A 21 -10.62 -22.62 -5.38
CA SER A 21 -11.32 -23.87 -5.12
C SER A 21 -11.63 -23.92 -3.63
N THR A 22 -12.92 -23.82 -3.29
CA THR A 22 -13.45 -24.00 -1.94
C THR A 22 -13.20 -25.44 -1.48
N VAL A 23 -12.11 -25.66 -0.73
CA VAL A 23 -11.88 -26.92 -0.02
C VAL A 23 -12.47 -26.78 1.39
N ASN A 24 -13.66 -27.33 1.57
CA ASN A 24 -14.22 -27.66 2.88
C ASN A 24 -13.47 -28.89 3.41
N GLY A 25 -12.72 -28.77 4.51
CA GLY A 25 -12.11 -29.95 5.15
C GLY A 25 -11.07 -29.69 6.22
N LEU A 26 -11.51 -29.85 7.48
CA LEU A 26 -10.80 -30.41 8.64
C LEU A 26 -9.49 -29.74 9.11
N ALA A 27 -9.51 -29.31 10.37
CA ALA A 27 -8.38 -28.87 11.17
C ALA A 27 -7.23 -29.90 11.16
N GLY A 28 -6.31 -29.72 10.21
CA GLY A 28 -4.94 -30.23 10.27
C GLY A 28 -4.03 -29.07 10.62
N THR A 29 -3.13 -29.28 11.58
CA THR A 29 -1.98 -28.40 11.82
C THR A 29 -1.30 -28.10 10.49
N LYS A 30 -1.44 -26.86 10.00
CA LYS A 30 -0.92 -26.42 8.70
C LYS A 30 0.61 -26.54 8.78
N GLN A 31 1.10 -27.63 8.21
CA GLN A 31 2.51 -28.00 8.17
C GLN A 31 3.26 -26.91 7.41
N ASP A 32 4.37 -26.41 7.96
CA ASP A 32 5.27 -25.47 7.29
C ASP A 32 5.71 -26.09 5.96
N SER A 33 5.04 -25.72 4.87
CA SER A 33 5.50 -26.03 3.53
C SER A 33 6.83 -25.31 3.33
N PRO A 34 7.87 -25.98 2.80
CA PRO A 34 9.13 -25.32 2.52
C PRO A 34 8.90 -24.16 1.54
N PRO A 35 9.70 -23.07 1.65
CA PRO A 35 9.55 -21.93 0.76
C PRO A 35 9.73 -22.37 -0.71
N PRO A 36 8.98 -21.78 -1.65
CA PRO A 36 9.15 -22.05 -3.07
C PRO A 36 10.58 -21.74 -3.51
N ALA A 37 11.15 -22.62 -4.35
CA ALA A 37 12.43 -22.36 -4.97
C ALA A 37 12.35 -21.10 -5.85
N VAL A 38 13.44 -20.35 -5.93
CA VAL A 38 13.52 -19.17 -6.80
C VAL A 38 13.45 -19.63 -8.26
N PRO A 39 12.48 -19.17 -9.06
CA PRO A 39 12.40 -19.52 -10.48
C PRO A 39 13.64 -19.01 -11.25
N PRO A 40 13.97 -19.61 -12.40
CA PRO A 40 15.03 -19.08 -13.26
C PRO A 40 14.66 -17.67 -13.75
N ARG A 41 15.64 -16.76 -13.78
CA ARG A 41 15.45 -15.40 -14.31
C ARG A 41 15.20 -15.45 -15.83
N PRO A 42 14.47 -14.47 -16.39
CA PRO A 42 14.30 -14.37 -17.84
C PRO A 42 15.65 -14.23 -18.54
N PRO A 43 15.86 -14.90 -19.70
CA PRO A 43 17.15 -14.93 -20.39
C PRO A 43 17.61 -13.54 -20.87
N ALA A 44 16.67 -12.63 -21.13
CA ALA A 44 16.93 -11.24 -21.45
C ALA A 44 16.15 -10.34 -20.49
N THR A 45 16.84 -9.73 -19.53
CA THR A 45 16.27 -8.70 -18.66
C THR A 45 16.62 -7.33 -19.26
N PRO A 46 15.63 -6.46 -19.56
CA PRO A 46 15.92 -5.11 -20.01
C PRO A 46 16.74 -4.30 -19.00
N ALA A 47 17.38 -3.23 -19.47
CA ALA A 47 18.04 -2.28 -18.58
C ALA A 47 17.04 -1.67 -17.59
N ALA A 48 17.50 -1.37 -16.37
CA ALA A 48 16.64 -0.83 -15.33
C ALA A 48 16.06 0.54 -15.71
N ILE A 49 14.75 0.72 -15.49
CA ILE A 49 14.04 1.96 -15.77
C ILE A 49 13.35 2.50 -14.53
N ALA A 50 13.35 3.83 -14.38
CA ALA A 50 12.45 4.47 -13.43
C ALA A 50 11.01 4.35 -13.97
N PRO A 51 10.05 3.88 -13.16
CA PRO A 51 8.65 3.89 -13.55
C PRO A 51 8.17 5.30 -13.89
N ASP A 52 7.31 5.42 -14.91
CA ASP A 52 6.69 6.69 -15.26
C ASP A 52 5.54 6.99 -14.29
N GLN A 53 5.66 8.08 -13.53
CA GLN A 53 4.66 8.45 -12.53
C GLN A 53 3.29 8.77 -13.14
N ALA A 54 3.23 9.16 -14.42
CA ALA A 54 1.96 9.48 -15.08
C ALA A 54 1.04 8.26 -15.23
N GLY A 55 1.60 7.04 -15.26
CA GLY A 55 0.82 5.80 -15.27
C GLY A 55 0.63 5.17 -13.90
N ILE A 56 0.98 5.84 -12.81
CA ILE A 56 0.73 5.36 -11.45
C ILE A 56 -0.52 6.06 -10.90
N SER A 57 -1.44 5.26 -10.39
CA SER A 57 -2.76 5.70 -9.93
C SER A 57 -3.09 5.13 -8.53
N GLY A 58 -4.12 5.66 -7.88
CA GLY A 58 -4.58 5.16 -6.57
C GLY A 58 -3.80 5.67 -5.35
N LEU A 59 -2.93 6.69 -5.54
CA LEU A 59 -2.02 7.18 -4.50
C LEU A 59 -2.74 7.55 -3.19
N VAL A 60 -3.93 8.15 -3.31
CA VAL A 60 -4.83 8.40 -2.18
C VAL A 60 -6.07 7.52 -2.37
N PRO A 61 -6.25 6.48 -1.52
CA PRO A 61 -7.40 5.60 -1.60
C PRO A 61 -8.71 6.35 -1.33
N ALA A 62 -9.73 6.10 -2.15
CA ALA A 62 -11.08 6.58 -1.93
C ALA A 62 -11.71 5.90 -0.68
N PRO A 63 -12.79 6.43 -0.10
CA PRO A 63 -13.36 5.93 1.16
C PRO A 63 -13.70 4.43 1.26
N ASN A 64 -13.98 3.80 0.13
CA ASN A 64 -14.47 2.42 0.07
C ASN A 64 -13.51 1.52 -0.74
N ASP A 65 -12.31 2.01 -1.08
CA ASP A 65 -11.32 1.19 -1.75
C ASP A 65 -10.82 0.12 -0.77
N ASP A 66 -10.78 -1.12 -1.25
CA ASP A 66 -10.07 -2.18 -0.55
C ASP A 66 -8.57 -1.97 -0.74
N ILE A 67 -7.90 -1.66 0.36
CA ILE A 67 -6.45 -1.43 0.43
C ILE A 67 -5.74 -2.55 1.18
N GLY A 68 -6.44 -3.66 1.45
CA GLY A 68 -5.88 -4.82 2.09
C GLY A 68 -5.41 -4.58 3.52
N VAL A 69 -4.40 -5.36 3.91
CA VAL A 69 -3.87 -5.47 5.28
C VAL A 69 -2.55 -4.73 5.49
N GLY A 70 -1.90 -4.25 4.42
CA GLY A 70 -0.61 -3.59 4.52
C GLY A 70 -0.04 -3.14 3.18
N GLN A 71 1.27 -2.98 3.16
CA GLN A 71 2.02 -2.56 1.98
C GLN A 71 3.29 -3.36 1.75
N LEU A 72 3.61 -3.55 0.48
CA LEU A 72 4.92 -3.99 0.00
C LEU A 72 5.72 -2.72 -0.34
N ARG A 73 6.80 -2.50 0.42
CA ARG A 73 7.63 -1.30 0.36
C ARG A 73 9.11 -1.66 0.36
N PRO A 74 10.02 -0.77 -0.06
CA PRO A 74 11.45 -0.96 0.20
C PRO A 74 11.73 -1.05 1.70
N ALA A 75 12.57 -2.00 2.11
CA ALA A 75 12.91 -2.27 3.52
C ALA A 75 13.65 -1.11 4.21
N THR A 76 14.34 -0.29 3.42
CA THR A 76 15.01 0.91 3.87
C THR A 76 14.46 2.08 3.06
N ALA A 77 13.75 3.01 3.71
CA ALA A 77 13.73 4.39 3.23
C ALA A 77 15.14 4.94 3.51
N GLN A 78 16.12 4.64 2.65
CA GLN A 78 17.44 5.24 2.84
C GLN A 78 17.26 6.74 2.67
N PRO A 79 17.57 7.60 3.66
CA PRO A 79 17.60 9.01 3.40
C PRO A 79 18.56 9.23 2.23
N SER A 80 18.03 9.73 1.11
CA SER A 80 18.83 10.05 -0.06
C SER A 80 20.05 10.82 0.42
N ALA A 81 21.25 10.35 0.05
CA ALA A 81 22.45 11.12 0.34
C ALA A 81 22.23 12.57 -0.13
N PRO A 82 22.56 13.58 0.69
CA PRO A 82 22.38 14.97 0.28
C PRO A 82 23.17 15.22 -1.00
N GLY A 83 22.46 15.37 -2.12
CA GLY A 83 23.05 15.50 -3.47
C GLY A 83 22.51 14.54 -4.54
N SER A 84 21.68 13.54 -4.21
CA SER A 84 20.99 12.68 -5.17
C SER A 84 19.49 13.05 -5.27
N PRO A 85 19.08 13.96 -6.17
CA PRO A 85 17.73 14.54 -6.16
C PRO A 85 16.59 13.62 -6.65
N GLU A 86 16.84 12.40 -7.13
CA GLU A 86 15.82 11.62 -7.85
C GLU A 86 15.65 10.14 -7.44
N GLU A 87 16.55 9.56 -6.64
CA GLU A 87 16.62 8.09 -6.57
C GLU A 87 15.52 7.40 -5.76
N GLN A 88 14.76 8.12 -4.91
CA GLN A 88 13.69 7.52 -4.08
C GLN A 88 12.34 8.24 -4.16
N SER A 89 12.12 9.05 -5.20
CA SER A 89 10.85 9.73 -5.41
C SER A 89 9.85 8.85 -6.17
N GLY A 90 8.65 8.72 -5.62
CA GLY A 90 7.56 7.92 -6.16
C GLY A 90 7.88 6.43 -6.10
N ALA A 91 7.92 5.79 -7.27
CA ALA A 91 8.15 4.35 -7.42
C ALA A 91 9.55 4.00 -7.97
N SER A 92 10.51 4.93 -7.94
CA SER A 92 11.86 4.73 -8.47
C SER A 92 12.60 3.53 -7.86
N TRP A 93 12.25 3.13 -6.63
CA TRP A 93 12.80 1.96 -5.94
C TRP A 93 12.60 0.64 -6.71
N LEU A 94 11.60 0.57 -7.60
CA LEU A 94 11.35 -0.60 -8.47
C LEU A 94 12.52 -0.92 -9.41
N ARG A 95 13.42 0.05 -9.66
CA ARG A 95 14.65 -0.14 -10.45
C ARG A 95 15.60 -1.20 -9.90
N GLY A 96 15.55 -1.45 -8.60
CA GLY A 96 16.40 -2.43 -7.93
C GLY A 96 15.65 -3.68 -7.47
N VAL A 97 14.38 -3.83 -7.84
CA VAL A 97 13.55 -4.96 -7.42
C VAL A 97 13.79 -6.16 -8.32
N VAL A 98 13.79 -7.34 -7.71
CA VAL A 98 13.67 -8.64 -8.37
C VAL A 98 12.69 -9.45 -7.54
N LEU A 99 11.47 -9.65 -8.04
CA LEU A 99 10.41 -10.35 -7.33
C LEU A 99 9.66 -11.27 -8.29
N PRO A 100 9.72 -12.60 -8.12
CA PRO A 100 8.88 -13.53 -8.86
C PRO A 100 7.43 -13.39 -8.39
N ILE A 101 6.50 -13.45 -9.34
CA ILE A 101 5.06 -13.32 -9.10
C ILE A 101 4.27 -14.49 -9.68
N TYR A 102 3.21 -14.84 -8.97
CA TYR A 102 2.43 -16.05 -9.17
C TYR A 102 0.93 -15.73 -9.26
N PRO A 103 0.13 -16.50 -10.02
CA PRO A 103 -1.33 -16.43 -10.00
C PRO A 103 -1.94 -16.87 -8.67
N SER A 104 -1.33 -17.89 -8.06
CA SER A 104 -1.67 -18.41 -6.74
C SER A 104 -0.43 -19.09 -6.09
N PRO A 105 -0.43 -19.31 -4.77
CA PRO A 105 0.70 -19.93 -4.06
C PRO A 105 1.09 -21.33 -4.56
N GLU A 106 0.12 -22.09 -5.06
CA GLU A 106 0.29 -23.47 -5.52
C GLU A 106 0.49 -23.58 -7.05
N SER A 107 0.48 -22.45 -7.75
CA SER A 107 0.62 -22.41 -9.21
C SER A 107 2.06 -22.22 -9.67
N ASP A 108 2.30 -22.50 -10.95
CA ASP A 108 3.57 -22.15 -11.57
C ASP A 108 3.78 -20.63 -11.56
N HIS A 109 5.05 -20.24 -11.45
CA HIS A 109 5.49 -18.87 -11.60
C HIS A 109 4.96 -18.27 -12.91
N TRP A 110 4.36 -17.07 -12.86
CA TRP A 110 3.78 -16.41 -14.04
C TRP A 110 4.68 -15.34 -14.64
N GLY A 111 5.51 -14.67 -13.85
CA GLY A 111 6.37 -13.60 -14.34
C GLY A 111 7.15 -12.91 -13.25
N TRP A 112 7.91 -11.89 -13.63
CA TRP A 112 8.76 -11.13 -12.70
C TRP A 112 8.33 -9.67 -12.63
N LEU A 113 8.41 -9.08 -11.44
CA LEU A 113 8.69 -7.66 -11.29
C LEU A 113 10.20 -7.50 -11.17
N ILE A 114 10.84 -6.93 -12.19
CA ILE A 114 12.28 -6.81 -12.23
C ILE A 114 12.72 -5.46 -12.82
N ASN A 115 13.54 -4.71 -12.07
CA ASN A 115 14.20 -3.49 -12.55
C ASN A 115 13.25 -2.43 -13.16
N GLY A 116 12.03 -2.29 -12.65
CA GLY A 116 11.01 -1.37 -13.17
C GLY A 116 10.17 -1.93 -14.31
N TRP A 117 10.28 -3.24 -14.59
CA TRP A 117 9.53 -3.95 -15.62
C TRP A 117 8.62 -5.02 -15.00
N LEU A 118 7.47 -5.24 -15.64
CA LEU A 118 6.69 -6.45 -15.52
C LEU A 118 7.07 -7.38 -16.69
N ILE A 119 7.56 -8.57 -16.39
CA ILE A 119 7.97 -9.55 -17.40
C ILE A 119 7.15 -10.82 -17.22
N PRO A 120 5.99 -10.96 -17.90
CA PRO A 120 5.27 -12.22 -17.93
C PRO A 120 6.09 -13.28 -18.67
N ASN A 121 5.92 -14.55 -18.29
CA ASN A 121 6.53 -15.66 -19.03
C ASN A 121 6.02 -15.65 -20.49
N ASP A 122 6.93 -15.89 -21.42
CA ASP A 122 6.65 -16.01 -22.86
C ASP A 122 5.96 -14.78 -23.48
N ALA A 123 6.10 -13.60 -22.85
CA ALA A 123 5.56 -12.34 -23.34
C ALA A 123 6.60 -11.21 -23.32
N GLU A 124 6.29 -10.12 -24.01
CA GLU A 124 7.14 -8.93 -24.03
C GLU A 124 7.14 -8.21 -22.67
N PRO A 125 8.31 -7.73 -22.20
CA PRO A 125 8.40 -6.87 -21.02
C PRO A 125 7.56 -5.59 -21.14
N LEU A 126 6.88 -5.22 -20.05
CA LEU A 126 6.08 -4.01 -19.94
C LEU A 126 6.72 -3.04 -18.95
N ALA A 127 7.06 -1.83 -19.39
CA ALA A 127 7.56 -0.80 -18.51
C ALA A 127 6.45 -0.28 -17.58
N ILE A 128 6.71 -0.31 -16.27
CA ILE A 128 5.75 0.14 -15.25
C ILE A 128 5.48 1.64 -15.41
N GLY A 129 4.21 2.01 -15.46
CA GLY A 129 3.74 3.39 -15.63
C GLY A 129 3.81 3.94 -17.05
N ARG A 130 4.64 3.37 -17.93
CA ARG A 130 4.76 3.81 -19.32
C ARG A 130 3.92 2.95 -20.26
N ASP A 131 4.16 1.64 -20.23
CA ASP A 131 3.51 0.68 -21.13
C ASP A 131 2.25 0.09 -20.47
N ALA A 132 2.16 0.19 -19.14
CA ALA A 132 1.09 -0.34 -18.32
C ALA A 132 0.81 0.56 -17.11
N ALA A 133 -0.47 0.82 -16.82
CA ALA A 133 -0.86 1.58 -15.64
C ALA A 133 -0.83 0.70 -14.37
N PHE A 134 -0.26 1.22 -13.29
CA PHE A 134 -0.11 0.52 -12.02
C PHE A 134 -0.91 1.22 -10.91
N SER A 135 -1.34 0.42 -9.93
CA SER A 135 -2.05 0.91 -8.75
C SER A 135 -1.11 0.82 -7.55
N MET A 136 -0.88 1.96 -6.91
CA MET A 136 -0.01 2.10 -5.75
C MET A 136 -0.64 3.09 -4.79
N VAL A 137 -0.26 3.01 -3.52
CA VAL A 137 -0.70 3.93 -2.49
C VAL A 137 0.46 4.78 -1.96
N GLN A 138 0.16 5.95 -1.44
CA GLN A 138 1.14 6.85 -0.84
C GLN A 138 0.90 6.96 0.66
N THR A 139 1.80 6.36 1.45
CA THR A 139 1.76 6.43 2.93
C THR A 139 2.70 7.48 3.49
N GLU A 140 3.71 7.88 2.72
CA GLU A 140 4.73 8.85 3.11
C GLU A 140 4.98 9.85 1.96
N PRO A 141 5.46 11.08 2.24
CA PRO A 141 5.83 12.01 1.20
C PRO A 141 6.88 11.39 0.25
N GLY A 142 6.54 11.32 -1.03
CA GLY A 142 7.48 10.88 -2.06
C GLY A 142 7.73 9.38 -2.17
N ILE A 143 6.99 8.48 -1.52
CA ILE A 143 7.14 7.02 -1.74
C ILE A 143 5.78 6.41 -2.10
N TYR A 144 5.75 5.67 -3.22
CA TYR A 144 4.58 4.90 -3.67
C TYR A 144 4.81 3.40 -3.42
N THR A 145 3.85 2.71 -2.82
CA THR A 145 3.96 1.31 -2.40
C THR A 145 2.81 0.48 -2.95
N PHE A 146 2.99 -0.84 -3.05
CA PHE A 146 1.89 -1.72 -3.47
C PHE A 146 1.03 -2.08 -2.26
N PRO A 147 -0.31 -1.94 -2.32
CA PRO A 147 -1.17 -2.44 -1.27
C PRO A 147 -1.17 -3.98 -1.28
N VAL A 148 -0.98 -4.55 -0.09
CA VAL A 148 -0.95 -5.99 0.19
C VAL A 148 -2.33 -6.39 0.68
N LEU A 149 -2.98 -7.29 -0.05
CA LEU A 149 -4.36 -7.71 0.20
C LEU A 149 -4.44 -8.82 1.25
N GLU A 150 -3.47 -9.72 1.26
CA GLU A 150 -3.44 -10.86 2.18
C GLU A 150 -2.00 -11.22 2.56
N ILE A 151 -1.78 -11.62 3.80
CA ILE A 151 -0.52 -12.20 4.29
C ILE A 151 -0.85 -13.53 4.96
N ARG A 152 -0.27 -14.64 4.47
CA ARG A 152 -0.44 -15.97 5.03
C ARG A 152 0.71 -16.32 5.98
N PRO A 153 0.47 -17.17 7.01
CA PRO A 153 1.51 -17.62 7.92
C PRO A 153 2.64 -18.42 7.25
N ASP A 154 2.37 -19.02 6.10
CA ASP A 154 3.34 -19.80 5.32
C ASP A 154 4.24 -18.92 4.43
N GLY A 155 4.21 -17.60 4.58
CA GLY A 155 5.09 -16.66 3.87
C GLY A 155 4.56 -16.18 2.52
N TRP A 156 3.44 -16.71 2.05
CA TRP A 156 2.77 -16.19 0.86
C TRP A 156 1.99 -14.92 1.16
N PHE A 157 2.02 -13.97 0.24
CA PHE A 157 1.21 -12.77 0.31
C PHE A 157 0.70 -12.39 -1.08
N SER A 158 -0.46 -11.76 -1.13
CA SER A 158 -1.02 -11.20 -2.36
C SER A 158 -0.96 -9.68 -2.31
N PHE A 159 -0.66 -9.05 -3.44
CA PHE A 159 -0.62 -7.60 -3.56
C PHE A 159 -1.25 -7.16 -4.88
N GLN A 160 -1.88 -6.00 -4.85
CA GLN A 160 -2.46 -5.39 -6.05
C GLN A 160 -1.39 -4.55 -6.74
N TYR A 161 -1.13 -4.85 -8.01
CA TYR A 161 -0.15 -4.11 -8.82
C TYR A 161 -0.84 -3.24 -9.87
N THR A 162 -2.09 -3.53 -10.25
CA THR A 162 -2.94 -2.69 -11.12
C THR A 162 -4.35 -2.64 -10.56
N SER A 163 -5.22 -1.74 -11.06
CA SER A 163 -6.60 -1.62 -10.55
C SER A 163 -7.42 -2.92 -10.64
N ALA A 164 -7.06 -3.85 -11.53
CA ALA A 164 -7.72 -5.16 -11.68
C ALA A 164 -6.77 -6.35 -11.50
N GLY A 165 -5.48 -6.11 -11.24
CA GLY A 165 -4.43 -7.12 -11.24
C GLY A 165 -3.89 -7.36 -9.83
N VAL A 166 -3.97 -8.62 -9.40
CA VAL A 166 -3.41 -9.12 -8.15
C VAL A 166 -2.37 -10.18 -8.47
N ALA A 167 -1.28 -10.17 -7.72
CA ALA A 167 -0.20 -11.14 -7.82
C ALA A 167 0.10 -11.71 -6.44
N TRP A 168 0.50 -12.98 -6.40
CA TRP A 168 1.08 -13.61 -5.24
C TRP A 168 2.61 -13.57 -5.31
N ALA A 169 3.25 -13.42 -4.16
CA ALA A 169 4.70 -13.57 -4.00
C ALA A 169 5.00 -14.19 -2.62
N HIS A 170 6.25 -14.60 -2.43
CA HIS A 170 6.68 -15.26 -1.20
C HIS A 170 7.75 -14.42 -0.48
N THR A 171 7.66 -14.31 0.85
CA THR A 171 8.55 -13.48 1.68
C THR A 171 10.03 -13.87 1.55
N ALA A 172 10.34 -15.14 1.31
CA ALA A 172 11.69 -15.63 1.04
C ALA A 172 12.34 -15.07 -0.24
N HIS A 173 11.60 -14.32 -1.06
CA HIS A 173 12.10 -13.73 -2.31
C HIS A 173 12.26 -12.20 -2.23
N LEU A 174 12.01 -11.59 -1.07
CA LEU A 174 11.99 -10.13 -0.90
C LEU A 174 13.39 -9.48 -0.98
N ASP A 175 14.46 -10.26 -0.90
CA ASP A 175 15.86 -9.80 -0.89
C ASP A 175 16.65 -10.18 -2.16
N LEU A 176 15.98 -10.68 -3.21
CA LEU A 176 16.65 -11.11 -4.46
C LEU A 176 17.17 -9.93 -5.31
N GLY A 177 16.66 -8.72 -5.07
CA GLY A 177 17.02 -7.50 -5.76
C GLY A 177 18.13 -6.72 -5.06
N THR A 178 18.62 -5.65 -5.69
CA THR A 178 19.51 -4.68 -5.02
C THR A 178 18.74 -3.79 -4.04
N THR A 179 17.43 -3.66 -4.24
CA THR A 179 16.50 -3.02 -3.30
C THR A 179 15.76 -4.12 -2.53
N PRO A 180 16.11 -4.39 -1.27
CA PRO A 180 15.37 -5.33 -0.45
C PRO A 180 13.97 -4.78 -0.17
N LEU A 181 12.98 -5.67 -0.16
CA LEU A 181 11.59 -5.36 0.12
C LEU A 181 11.19 -5.84 1.51
N THR A 182 10.13 -5.23 2.04
CA THR A 182 9.50 -5.66 3.28
C THR A 182 7.98 -5.56 3.15
N LEU A 183 7.30 -6.39 3.93
CA LEU A 183 5.86 -6.27 4.17
C LEU A 183 5.65 -5.50 5.46
N GLU A 184 4.82 -4.47 5.41
CA GLU A 184 4.45 -3.68 6.57
C GLU A 184 2.92 -3.62 6.67
N THR A 185 2.36 -4.10 7.78
CA THR A 185 0.92 -4.06 8.04
C THR A 185 0.46 -2.63 8.31
N TRP A 186 -0.81 -2.32 8.04
CA TRP A 186 -1.36 -1.00 8.32
C TRP A 186 -1.27 -0.60 9.80
N GLU A 187 -1.39 -1.55 10.73
CA GLU A 187 -1.22 -1.31 12.16
C GLU A 187 0.16 -0.70 12.49
N VAL A 188 1.22 -1.25 11.89
CA VAL A 188 2.60 -0.78 12.08
C VAL A 188 2.75 0.62 11.47
N SER A 189 2.37 0.78 10.20
CA SER A 189 2.49 2.07 9.51
C SER A 189 1.68 3.18 10.20
N ILE A 190 0.45 2.90 10.65
CA ILE A 190 -0.43 3.86 11.34
C ILE A 190 0.18 4.30 12.67
N LYS A 191 0.74 3.36 13.43
CA LYS A 191 1.37 3.65 14.73
C LYS A 191 2.54 4.62 14.60
N ASP A 192 3.34 4.44 13.55
CA ASP A 192 4.55 5.25 13.31
C ASP A 192 4.28 6.52 12.50
N SER A 193 3.03 6.74 12.08
CA SER A 193 2.65 7.91 11.29
C SER A 193 2.69 9.21 12.11
N VAL A 194 3.09 10.30 11.45
CA VAL A 194 3.11 11.64 12.07
C VAL A 194 1.71 12.25 12.12
N GLN A 195 0.90 11.98 11.09
CA GLN A 195 -0.42 12.54 10.92
C GLN A 195 -1.33 11.62 10.09
N LEU A 196 -2.57 11.52 10.55
CA LEU A 196 -3.65 10.79 9.90
C LEU A 196 -4.83 11.72 9.62
N GLN A 197 -5.65 11.30 8.67
CA GLN A 197 -6.93 11.91 8.33
C GLN A 197 -7.97 10.81 8.14
N PHE A 198 -9.26 11.12 8.27
CA PHE A 198 -10.30 10.16 7.90
C PHE A 198 -10.37 10.03 6.38
N ARG A 199 -10.55 8.80 5.89
CA ARG A 199 -10.73 8.53 4.46
C ARG A 199 -12.03 9.10 3.90
N ARG A 200 -13.03 9.34 4.75
CA ARG A 200 -14.32 9.98 4.40
C ARG A 200 -14.24 11.48 4.66
N PRO A 201 -13.84 12.30 3.69
CA PRO A 201 -13.84 13.75 3.87
C PRO A 201 -15.27 14.27 4.08
N GLY A 202 -15.38 15.38 4.80
CA GLY A 202 -16.65 16.09 4.99
C GLY A 202 -17.58 15.58 6.10
N LEU A 203 -17.29 14.43 6.74
CA LEU A 203 -18.10 13.91 7.83
C LEU A 203 -17.32 13.87 9.15
N SER A 204 -17.87 14.54 10.17
CA SER A 204 -17.32 14.44 11.52
C SER A 204 -17.45 13.02 12.06
N GLN A 205 -16.38 12.50 12.66
CA GLN A 205 -16.36 11.15 13.23
C GLN A 205 -16.41 11.18 14.77
N PRO A 206 -17.03 10.19 15.42
CA PRO A 206 -17.08 10.14 16.87
C PRO A 206 -15.71 9.78 17.46
N MET A 207 -15.24 10.60 18.39
CA MET A 207 -14.14 10.26 19.28
C MET A 207 -14.70 9.95 20.67
N ARG A 208 -14.25 8.86 21.28
CA ARG A 208 -14.80 8.31 22.52
C ARG A 208 -13.78 8.31 23.65
N LEU A 209 -14.28 8.18 24.87
CA LEU A 209 -13.44 8.11 26.07
C LEU A 209 -12.72 6.77 26.27
N ALA A 210 -13.20 5.69 25.63
CA ALA A 210 -12.64 4.35 25.72
C ALA A 210 -12.77 3.61 24.36
N PRO A 211 -11.98 2.55 24.10
CA PRO A 211 -11.96 1.80 22.85
C PRO A 211 -13.17 0.85 22.73
N SER A 212 -14.38 1.41 22.72
CA SER A 212 -15.63 0.65 22.60
C SER A 212 -16.73 1.47 21.93
N GLY A 213 -17.57 0.79 21.14
CA GLY A 213 -18.72 1.41 20.46
C GLY A 213 -19.77 1.97 21.42
N SER A 214 -19.81 1.46 22.66
CA SER A 214 -20.73 1.92 23.71
C SER A 214 -20.12 2.96 24.66
N ALA A 215 -18.82 3.26 24.54
CA ALA A 215 -18.16 4.24 25.40
C ALA A 215 -18.73 5.65 25.17
N PRO A 216 -18.79 6.51 26.21
CA PRO A 216 -19.29 7.87 26.04
C PRO A 216 -18.52 8.67 24.97
N LEU A 217 -19.24 9.53 24.27
CA LEU A 217 -18.67 10.44 23.28
C LEU A 217 -17.84 11.51 23.99
N GLN A 218 -16.58 11.66 23.58
CA GLN A 218 -15.65 12.71 24.01
C GLN A 218 -15.84 13.96 23.16
N ALA A 219 -15.82 13.81 21.84
CA ALA A 219 -15.98 14.90 20.87
C ALA A 219 -16.36 14.37 19.48
N LEU A 220 -16.71 15.29 18.58
CA LEU A 220 -16.81 15.03 17.15
C LEU A 220 -15.55 15.58 16.46
N VAL A 221 -14.85 14.72 15.75
CA VAL A 221 -13.62 15.07 15.02
C VAL A 221 -14.01 15.48 13.61
N GLY A 222 -13.92 16.79 13.33
CA GLY A 222 -14.23 17.33 12.01
C GLY A 222 -13.20 16.94 10.95
N PRO A 223 -13.54 17.11 9.65
CA PRO A 223 -12.72 16.66 8.52
C PRO A 223 -11.35 17.36 8.41
N ASN A 224 -11.21 18.58 8.93
CA ASN A 224 -9.97 19.36 8.89
C ASN A 224 -9.12 19.20 10.17
N SER A 225 -9.43 18.19 10.98
CA SER A 225 -8.69 17.95 12.22
C SER A 225 -7.35 17.29 11.93
N ILE A 226 -6.32 17.72 12.64
CA ILE A 226 -5.01 17.06 12.62
C ILE A 226 -5.08 15.93 13.64
N MET A 227 -4.98 14.67 13.19
CA MET A 227 -4.95 13.51 14.07
C MET A 227 -3.54 12.96 14.18
N LYS A 228 -3.00 12.93 15.39
CA LYS A 228 -1.74 12.25 15.69
C LYS A 228 -2.04 10.93 16.40
N PRO A 229 -1.57 9.77 15.89
CA PRO A 229 -1.72 8.50 16.59
C PRO A 229 -0.94 8.51 17.91
N LEU A 230 -1.47 7.82 18.93
CA LEU A 230 -0.83 7.64 20.23
C LEU A 230 -0.71 6.15 20.58
N GLU A 231 -1.79 5.39 20.39
CA GLU A 231 -1.90 4.01 20.84
C GLU A 231 -2.95 3.25 20.02
N LEU A 232 -2.73 1.95 19.80
CA LEU A 232 -3.66 1.06 19.11
C LEU A 232 -4.16 -0.04 20.06
N GLU A 233 -5.47 -0.29 20.05
CA GLU A 233 -6.12 -1.38 20.77
C GLU A 233 -7.22 -1.99 19.88
N GLY A 234 -6.93 -3.12 19.24
CA GLY A 234 -7.83 -3.74 18.26
C GLY A 234 -8.21 -2.75 17.15
N ASP A 235 -9.51 -2.55 16.94
CA ASP A 235 -10.06 -1.61 15.92
C ASP A 235 -10.02 -0.13 16.36
N TRP A 236 -9.47 0.18 17.53
CA TRP A 236 -9.47 1.50 18.11
C TRP A 236 -8.07 2.12 18.11
N LEU A 237 -8.01 3.37 17.70
CA LEU A 237 -6.81 4.18 17.70
C LEU A 237 -7.03 5.34 18.65
N ARG A 238 -6.21 5.40 19.69
CA ARG A 238 -6.12 6.58 20.54
C ARG A 238 -5.37 7.65 19.76
N VAL A 239 -5.98 8.81 19.62
CA VAL A 239 -5.45 9.94 18.88
C VAL A 239 -5.39 11.18 19.76
N ARG A 240 -4.42 12.04 19.48
CA ARG A 240 -4.49 13.46 19.84
C ARG A 240 -5.02 14.21 18.62
N VAL A 241 -6.15 14.87 18.80
CA VAL A 241 -6.82 15.66 17.78
C VAL A 241 -6.57 17.13 18.06
N THR A 242 -6.10 17.86 17.05
CA THR A 242 -6.05 19.32 17.06
C THR A 242 -7.05 19.84 16.05
N GLN A 243 -8.03 20.62 16.50
CA GLN A 243 -9.01 21.28 15.63
C GLN A 243 -8.57 22.73 15.39
N PRO A 244 -8.09 23.06 14.18
CA PRO A 244 -7.69 24.42 13.85
C PRO A 244 -8.92 25.35 13.83
N ALA A 245 -8.73 26.59 14.31
CA ALA A 245 -9.78 27.61 14.27
C ALA A 245 -10.08 28.11 12.85
N GLN A 246 -9.05 28.13 11.98
CA GLN A 246 -9.15 28.44 10.55
C GLN A 246 -8.08 27.67 9.78
N GLY A 247 -8.48 27.05 8.66
CA GLY A 247 -7.57 26.32 7.78
C GLY A 247 -6.90 25.14 8.48
N CYS A 248 -5.59 25.00 8.25
CA CYS A 248 -4.79 23.83 8.60
C CYS A 248 -3.68 24.10 9.62
N THR A 249 -3.60 25.33 10.13
CA THR A 249 -2.58 25.73 11.09
C THR A 249 -3.24 25.88 12.46
N PRO A 250 -2.69 25.29 13.52
CA PRO A 250 -3.16 25.54 14.87
C PRO A 250 -2.83 27.00 15.26
N LEU A 251 -3.77 27.90 15.00
CA LEU A 251 -3.73 29.29 15.44
C LEU A 251 -4.25 29.41 16.88
N PRO A 252 -3.96 30.51 17.59
CA PRO A 252 -4.60 30.81 18.87
C PRO A 252 -6.13 30.63 18.78
N GLY A 253 -6.69 29.77 19.63
CA GLY A 253 -8.10 29.34 19.57
C GLY A 253 -8.32 27.91 19.06
N ALA A 254 -7.27 27.22 18.59
CA ALA A 254 -7.34 25.78 18.32
C ALA A 254 -7.61 24.99 19.60
N SER A 255 -8.48 23.98 19.51
CA SER A 255 -8.73 23.04 20.61
C SER A 255 -7.89 21.78 20.42
N THR A 256 -7.47 21.19 21.53
CA THR A 256 -6.81 19.88 21.53
C THR A 256 -7.56 18.94 22.45
N ALA A 257 -7.75 17.71 22.01
CA ALA A 257 -8.39 16.67 22.79
C ALA A 257 -7.78 15.31 22.47
N GLU A 258 -7.76 14.42 23.46
CA GLU A 258 -7.41 13.02 23.26
C GLU A 258 -8.64 12.13 23.43
N GLY A 259 -8.64 11.03 22.70
CA GLY A 259 -9.67 10.02 22.78
C GLY A 259 -9.48 8.94 21.73
N TRP A 260 -10.43 8.02 21.66
CA TRP A 260 -10.40 6.84 20.82
C TRP A 260 -11.30 7.03 19.60
N VAL A 261 -10.74 6.81 18.41
CA VAL A 261 -11.47 6.76 17.15
C VAL A 261 -11.39 5.34 16.61
N ARG A 262 -12.42 4.92 15.88
CA ARG A 262 -12.37 3.64 15.17
C ARG A 262 -11.51 3.82 13.92
N TRP A 263 -10.40 3.10 13.82
CA TRP A 263 -9.47 3.24 12.70
C TRP A 263 -9.68 2.18 11.62
N ARG A 264 -10.43 1.12 11.92
CA ARG A 264 -10.76 0.02 11.01
C ARG A 264 -12.23 -0.40 11.18
N ASN A 265 -12.89 -0.76 10.08
CA ASN A 265 -14.27 -1.24 10.12
C ASN A 265 -14.34 -2.76 10.37
N GLU A 266 -15.55 -3.32 10.37
CA GLU A 266 -15.79 -4.76 10.63
C GLU A 266 -15.34 -5.67 9.48
N ALA A 267 -15.02 -5.10 8.32
CA ALA A 267 -14.46 -5.81 7.17
C ALA A 267 -12.94 -5.61 7.08
N ASP A 268 -12.30 -5.28 8.20
CA ASP A 268 -10.86 -5.01 8.33
C ASP A 268 -10.31 -3.88 7.42
N MET A 269 -11.17 -3.01 6.87
CA MET A 269 -10.72 -1.89 6.03
C MET A 269 -10.37 -0.66 6.88
N PRO A 270 -9.19 -0.04 6.68
CA PRO A 270 -8.83 1.21 7.36
C PRO A 270 -9.81 2.33 7.05
N LEU A 271 -10.22 3.08 8.08
CA LEU A 271 -11.07 4.27 8.04
C LEU A 271 -10.25 5.57 8.09
N VAL A 272 -8.98 5.46 8.47
CA VAL A 272 -8.01 6.54 8.48
C VAL A 272 -6.96 6.30 7.39
N TRP A 273 -6.33 7.38 6.94
CA TRP A 273 -5.25 7.34 5.97
C TRP A 273 -4.18 8.37 6.29
N PHE A 274 -2.99 8.15 5.75
CA PHE A 274 -1.86 9.07 5.84
C PHE A 274 -2.18 10.38 5.13
N SER A 275 -1.61 11.47 5.63
CA SER A 275 -1.74 12.80 5.00
C SER A 275 -0.38 13.21 4.40
N PRO A 276 0.03 12.65 3.24
CA PRO A 276 1.37 12.86 2.69
C PRO A 276 1.62 14.30 2.23
N SER A 277 0.58 15.03 1.84
CA SER A 277 0.64 16.46 1.51
C SER A 277 0.44 17.38 2.72
N GLY A 278 0.21 16.81 3.90
CA GLY A 278 -0.36 17.54 5.02
C GLY A 278 -1.81 17.99 4.75
N CYS A 279 -2.29 18.85 5.63
CA CYS A 279 -3.65 19.38 5.59
C CYS A 279 -3.82 20.34 4.39
N GLN A 280 -4.77 20.00 3.50
CA GLN A 280 -5.12 20.75 2.28
C GLN A 280 -6.33 21.67 2.50
#